data_AF-A0A1H4TM29-F1
#
_entry.id   AF-A0A1H4TM29-F1
#
_cell.length_a   1.000
_cell.length_b   1.000
_cell.length_c   1.000
_cell.angle_alpha   90.00
_cell.angle_beta   90.00
_cell.angle_gamma   90.00
#
_symmetry.space_group_name_H-M   'P 1'
#
loop_
_entity.id
_entity.type
_entity.pdbx_description
1 polymer ?
#
loop_
_entity_poly.entity_id
_entity_poly.type
_entity_poly.pdbx_seq_one_letter_code
_entity_poly.pdbx_strand_id
1 'polypeptide(L)'
;MSIGTVTVTRPARLTGAALCAALALIAAVWILQDLAVLGSPADLAWYWAGDHRLPTRGRSTTSLLDPVLLAAYAATAVAALRSRHAASALAATGTATLALRLPGLWAAGNGALVTALLELALAAGLVLTAAVGRRPADAPHEPRPTPPRTGPAVAAGILLAAATLLLTLGELYRAGELPLEVTVDRFTGGRSVVAPALAPPPGWLSAIAAGLYGTAAVSCLVRARHARAFGLLAAVLLTAGGLGGIARAVRYETLVHLGDLTTPATADVLTPVFELLAGLAVLVLLAGRGAPAAAPGPHPAAGARPPAPPHPTPPGW
;
A
#
# COMPACT_ATOMS: atom_id res chain seq x y z
N MET A 1 -23.92 -6.33 -17.84
CA MET A 1 -24.12 -5.56 -16.59
C MET A 1 -23.06 -4.46 -16.54
N SER A 2 -23.43 -3.23 -16.89
CA SER A 2 -22.49 -2.09 -16.90
C SER A 2 -22.36 -1.54 -15.47
N ILE A 3 -21.24 -1.81 -14.81
CA ILE A 3 -20.96 -1.24 -13.49
C ILE A 3 -20.65 0.24 -13.70
N GLY A 4 -21.62 1.10 -13.39
CA GLY A 4 -21.49 2.57 -13.47
C GLY A 4 -20.25 3.07 -12.72
N THR A 5 -19.52 4.00 -13.33
CA THR A 5 -18.31 4.60 -12.74
C THR A 5 -18.65 5.48 -11.55
N VAL A 6 -17.72 5.58 -10.60
CA VAL A 6 -17.98 6.12 -9.28
C VAL A 6 -17.10 7.34 -8.97
N THR A 7 -17.69 8.46 -8.56
CA THR A 7 -16.98 9.65 -8.03
C THR A 7 -17.34 9.89 -6.55
N VAL A 8 -16.43 10.55 -5.80
CA VAL A 8 -16.61 10.83 -4.37
C VAL A 8 -17.17 12.23 -4.16
N THR A 9 -18.23 12.35 -3.36
CA THR A 9 -18.83 13.66 -3.03
C THR A 9 -17.84 14.57 -2.29
N ARG A 10 -17.96 15.90 -2.47
CA ARG A 10 -17.14 16.90 -1.76
C ARG A 10 -17.06 16.67 -0.23
N PRO A 11 -18.16 16.38 0.50
CA PRO A 11 -18.07 16.08 1.93
C PRO A 11 -17.28 14.80 2.19
N ALA A 12 -17.49 13.71 1.44
CA ALA A 12 -16.75 12.46 1.63
C ALA A 12 -15.24 12.62 1.35
N ARG A 13 -14.84 13.51 0.43
CA ARG A 13 -13.44 13.85 0.19
C ARG A 13 -12.80 14.59 1.36
N LEU A 14 -13.52 15.52 1.98
CA LEU A 14 -13.06 16.25 3.17
C LEU A 14 -12.95 15.31 4.38
N THR A 15 -13.96 14.47 4.61
CA THR A 15 -13.93 13.46 5.67
C THR A 15 -12.76 12.49 5.47
N GLY A 16 -12.57 11.96 4.25
CA GLY A 16 -11.45 11.09 3.94
C GLY A 16 -10.09 11.76 4.17
N ALA A 17 -9.94 13.03 3.78
CA ALA A 17 -8.71 13.79 4.04
C ALA A 17 -8.47 14.02 5.54
N ALA A 18 -9.52 14.33 6.30
CA ALA A 18 -9.44 14.50 7.75
C ALA A 18 -9.05 13.20 8.48
N LEU A 19 -9.63 12.06 8.07
CA LEU A 19 -9.26 10.74 8.59
C LEU A 19 -7.81 10.38 8.28
N CYS A 20 -7.33 10.65 7.05
CA CYS A 20 -5.92 10.47 6.71
C CYS A 20 -5.01 11.40 7.50
N ALA A 21 -5.39 12.65 7.72
CA ALA A 21 -4.62 13.59 8.54
C ALA A 21 -4.53 13.11 10.01
N ALA A 22 -5.62 12.58 10.58
CA ALA A 22 -5.60 11.99 11.92
C ALA A 22 -4.65 10.80 12.02
N LEU A 23 -4.68 9.87 11.04
CA LEU A 23 -3.74 8.75 10.98
C LEU A 23 -2.28 9.22 10.85
N ALA A 24 -2.02 10.23 10.00
CA ALA A 24 -0.69 10.82 9.85
C ALA A 24 -0.19 11.46 11.16
N LEU A 25 -1.06 12.15 11.90
CA LEU A 25 -0.72 12.76 13.19
C LEU A 25 -0.39 11.69 14.24
N ILE A 26 -1.16 10.60 14.31
CA ILE A 26 -0.88 9.48 15.22
C ILE A 26 0.52 8.91 14.93
N ALA A 27 0.82 8.60 13.66
CA ALA A 27 2.13 8.11 13.27
C ALA A 27 3.25 9.11 13.61
N ALA A 28 3.03 10.41 13.36
CA ALA A 28 3.99 11.46 13.65
C ALA A 28 4.29 11.59 15.15
N VAL A 29 3.27 11.49 16.02
CA VAL A 29 3.45 11.57 17.48
C VAL A 29 4.34 10.43 17.98
N TRP A 30 4.10 9.20 17.53
CA TRP A 30 4.93 8.05 17.93
C TRP A 30 6.36 8.14 17.40
N ILE A 31 6.55 8.62 16.16
CA ILE A 31 7.88 8.86 15.60
C ILE A 31 8.63 9.94 16.40
N LEU A 32 7.95 11.04 16.76
CA LEU A 32 8.54 12.10 17.58
C LEU A 32 8.86 11.64 19.00
N GLN A 33 8.03 10.77 19.58
CA GLN A 33 8.29 10.16 20.88
C GLN A 33 9.54 9.27 20.84
N ASP A 34 9.67 8.41 19.85
CA ASP A 34 10.88 7.59 19.69
C ASP A 34 12.12 8.45 19.41
N LEU A 35 11.98 9.53 18.63
CA LEU A 35 13.06 10.50 18.41
C LEU A 35 13.47 11.20 19.71
N ALA A 36 12.52 11.56 20.56
CA ALA A 36 12.79 12.18 21.86
C ALA A 36 13.49 11.22 22.84
N VAL A 37 13.19 9.91 22.75
CA VAL A 37 13.84 8.87 23.56
C VAL A 37 15.25 8.55 23.06
N LEU A 38 15.44 8.39 21.75
CA LEU A 38 16.73 8.05 21.16
C LEU A 38 17.68 9.25 21.02
N GLY A 39 17.14 10.47 20.91
CA GLY A 39 17.90 11.71 20.81
C GLY A 39 18.62 11.96 19.49
N SER A 40 18.56 11.02 18.53
CA SER A 40 19.25 11.09 17.24
C SER A 40 18.37 10.53 16.11
N PRO A 41 18.12 11.29 15.02
CA PRO A 41 17.37 10.79 13.87
C PRO A 41 18.15 9.71 13.11
N ALA A 42 19.48 9.74 13.15
CA ALA A 42 20.31 8.71 12.54
C ALA A 42 20.18 7.38 13.29
N ASP A 43 20.13 7.41 14.62
CA ASP A 43 19.97 6.22 15.45
C ASP A 43 18.60 5.59 15.22
N LEU A 44 17.55 6.41 15.11
CA LEU A 44 16.19 5.97 14.76
C LEU A 44 16.14 5.36 13.35
N ALA A 45 16.80 5.97 12.36
CA ALA A 45 16.86 5.44 11.00
C ALA A 45 17.59 4.09 10.94
N TRP A 46 18.71 3.93 11.67
CA TRP A 46 19.40 2.65 11.78
C TRP A 46 18.56 1.60 12.50
N TYR A 47 17.85 1.99 13.55
CA TYR A 47 16.92 1.10 14.24
C TYR A 47 15.81 0.62 13.29
N TRP A 48 15.22 1.51 12.50
CA TRP A 48 14.22 1.15 11.48
C TRP A 48 14.77 0.24 10.38
N ALA A 49 16.04 0.38 10.00
CA ALA A 49 16.71 -0.55 9.09
C ALA A 49 16.92 -1.96 9.69
N GLY A 50 16.71 -2.11 11.00
CA GLY A 50 16.87 -3.37 11.73
C GLY A 50 18.22 -3.49 12.43
N ASP A 51 18.94 -2.38 12.66
CA ASP A 51 20.10 -2.42 13.54
C ASP A 51 19.65 -2.45 15.01
N HIS A 52 19.60 -3.65 15.56
CA HIS A 52 19.24 -3.89 16.96
C HIS A 52 20.44 -3.82 17.91
N ARG A 53 21.63 -3.35 17.47
CA ARG A 53 22.81 -3.12 18.33
C ARG A 53 22.64 -1.99 19.34
N LEU A 54 21.47 -1.35 19.40
CA LEU A 54 21.09 -0.32 20.37
C LEU A 54 20.17 -0.81 21.52
N PRO A 55 20.32 -2.02 22.10
CA PRO A 55 19.36 -2.52 23.08
C PRO A 55 19.41 -1.75 24.42
N THR A 56 20.40 -0.89 24.63
CA THR A 56 20.65 -0.22 25.91
C THR A 56 19.85 1.08 26.12
N ARG A 57 19.18 1.65 25.10
CA ARG A 57 18.45 2.93 25.22
C ARG A 57 16.92 2.83 25.21
N GLY A 58 16.37 1.61 25.19
CA GLY A 58 14.93 1.37 25.18
C GLY A 58 14.43 0.85 23.83
N ARG A 59 13.32 0.09 23.88
CA ARG A 59 12.69 -0.52 22.71
C ARG A 59 11.87 0.55 21.99
N SER A 60 12.24 0.89 20.75
CA SER A 60 11.45 1.82 19.93
C SER A 60 10.04 1.29 19.76
N THR A 61 9.06 2.19 19.75
CA THR A 61 7.66 1.86 19.54
C THR A 61 7.36 1.66 18.05
N THR A 62 8.00 2.46 17.21
CA THR A 62 7.86 2.51 15.75
C THR A 62 8.88 1.62 15.02
N SER A 63 8.59 1.42 13.74
CA SER A 63 9.33 0.65 12.76
C SER A 63 9.42 1.42 11.45
N LEU A 64 10.16 0.88 10.48
CA LEU A 64 10.23 1.42 9.12
C LEU A 64 8.85 1.59 8.45
N LEU A 65 7.85 0.82 8.89
CA LEU A 65 6.49 0.91 8.36
C LEU A 65 5.81 2.22 8.74
N ASP A 66 6.09 2.79 9.91
CA ASP A 66 5.43 3.99 10.42
C ASP A 66 5.71 5.26 9.59
N PRO A 67 6.96 5.62 9.23
CA PRO A 67 7.21 6.75 8.34
C PRO A 67 6.65 6.50 6.93
N VAL A 68 6.60 5.25 6.48
CA VAL A 68 6.01 4.87 5.18
C VAL A 68 4.50 5.08 5.18
N LEU A 69 3.82 4.62 6.24
CA LEU A 69 2.39 4.83 6.43
C LEU A 69 2.07 6.31 6.57
N LEU A 70 2.88 7.08 7.30
CA LEU A 70 2.75 8.54 7.38
C LEU A 70 2.80 9.19 5.99
N ALA A 71 3.77 8.81 5.16
CA ALA A 71 3.87 9.31 3.79
C ALA A 71 2.65 8.90 2.94
N ALA A 72 2.18 7.66 3.07
CA ALA A 72 0.99 7.16 2.39
C ALA A 72 -0.28 7.92 2.84
N TYR A 73 -0.44 8.19 4.13
CA TYR A 73 -1.56 8.97 4.68
C TYR A 73 -1.55 10.40 4.15
N ALA A 74 -0.39 11.07 4.15
CA ALA A 74 -0.25 12.40 3.59
C ALA A 74 -0.56 12.44 2.09
N ALA A 75 -0.02 11.49 1.32
CA ALA A 75 -0.29 11.38 -0.11
C ALA A 75 -1.77 11.10 -0.41
N THR A 76 -2.42 10.23 0.37
CA THR A 76 -3.85 9.94 0.24
C THR A 76 -4.71 11.11 0.66
N ALA A 77 -4.34 11.89 1.69
CA ALA A 77 -5.04 13.13 2.03
C ALA A 77 -4.98 14.14 0.87
N VAL A 78 -3.80 14.33 0.28
CA VAL A 78 -3.64 15.21 -0.90
C VAL A 78 -4.43 14.67 -2.10
N ALA A 79 -4.40 13.36 -2.34
CA ALA A 79 -5.18 12.73 -3.40
C ALA A 79 -6.69 12.87 -3.16
N ALA A 80 -7.16 12.76 -1.91
CA ALA A 80 -8.54 12.97 -1.55
C ALA A 80 -8.97 14.41 -1.89
N LEU A 81 -8.12 15.41 -1.61
CA LEU A 81 -8.40 16.83 -1.85
C LEU A 81 -8.20 17.28 -3.30
N ARG A 82 -7.34 16.62 -4.09
CA ARG A 82 -6.94 17.10 -5.43
C ARG A 82 -7.23 16.14 -6.59
N SER A 83 -7.47 14.86 -6.33
CA SER A 83 -7.53 13.83 -7.38
C SER A 83 -8.92 13.24 -7.60
N ARG A 84 -9.17 12.84 -8.85
CA ARG A 84 -10.33 12.05 -9.29
C ARG A 84 -10.30 10.60 -8.78
N HIS A 85 -9.16 10.18 -8.22
CA HIS A 85 -8.90 8.80 -7.77
C HIS A 85 -9.02 8.68 -6.24
N ALA A 86 -9.67 9.66 -5.60
CA ALA A 86 -9.84 9.73 -4.16
C ALA A 86 -10.43 8.44 -3.56
N ALA A 87 -11.49 7.88 -4.17
CA ALA A 87 -12.14 6.68 -3.66
C ALA A 87 -11.17 5.48 -3.59
N SER A 88 -10.42 5.25 -4.68
CA SER A 88 -9.46 4.14 -4.74
C SER A 88 -8.27 4.35 -3.82
N ALA A 89 -7.81 5.59 -3.63
CA ALA A 89 -6.72 5.89 -2.71
C ALA A 89 -7.16 5.69 -1.25
N LEU A 90 -8.33 6.21 -0.87
CA LEU A 90 -8.92 6.03 0.47
C LEU A 90 -9.16 4.55 0.78
N ALA A 91 -9.75 3.80 -0.16
CA ALA A 91 -9.94 2.36 0.00
C ALA A 91 -8.61 1.62 0.12
N ALA A 92 -7.64 1.84 -0.77
CA ALA A 92 -6.35 1.15 -0.73
C ALA A 92 -5.62 1.41 0.59
N THR A 93 -5.50 2.68 0.98
CA THR A 93 -4.86 3.08 2.25
C THR A 93 -5.61 2.52 3.44
N GLY A 94 -6.94 2.65 3.51
CA GLY A 94 -7.73 2.10 4.61
C GLY A 94 -7.60 0.57 4.72
N THR A 95 -7.66 -0.16 3.60
CA THR A 95 -7.48 -1.63 3.62
C THR A 95 -6.09 -2.04 4.05
N ALA A 96 -5.04 -1.34 3.60
CA ALA A 96 -3.68 -1.63 3.99
C ALA A 96 -3.46 -1.34 5.48
N THR A 97 -3.95 -0.22 5.99
CA THR A 97 -3.85 0.12 7.42
C THR A 97 -4.59 -0.90 8.28
N LEU A 98 -5.81 -1.30 7.91
CA LEU A 98 -6.54 -2.35 8.63
C LEU A 98 -5.73 -3.64 8.69
N ALA A 99 -5.22 -4.10 7.54
CA ALA A 99 -4.44 -5.33 7.46
C ALA A 99 -3.13 -5.24 8.27
N LEU A 100 -2.42 -4.12 8.21
CA LEU A 100 -1.12 -3.94 8.86
C LEU A 100 -1.24 -3.69 10.38
N ARG A 101 -2.34 -3.08 10.84
CA ARG A 101 -2.55 -2.75 12.25
C ARG A 101 -3.44 -3.73 13.00
N LEU A 102 -4.06 -4.69 12.31
CA LEU A 102 -4.83 -5.76 12.95
C LEU A 102 -4.02 -6.47 14.06
N PRO A 103 -2.71 -6.71 13.90
CA PRO A 103 -1.90 -7.26 14.98
C PRO A 103 -1.80 -6.46 16.26
N GLY A 104 -2.04 -5.15 16.20
CA GLY A 104 -2.09 -4.32 17.39
C GLY A 104 -3.19 -4.72 18.39
N LEU A 105 -4.22 -5.48 17.96
CA LEU A 105 -5.29 -5.96 18.84
C LEU A 105 -4.83 -6.97 19.88
N TRP A 106 -3.73 -7.68 19.60
CA TRP A 106 -3.14 -8.65 20.52
C TRP A 106 -1.78 -8.18 21.07
N ALA A 107 -1.44 -6.90 20.87
CA ALA A 107 -0.23 -6.31 21.43
C ALA A 107 -0.33 -6.21 22.96
N ALA A 108 0.78 -6.50 23.64
CA ALA A 108 0.88 -6.32 25.07
C ALA A 108 1.04 -4.82 25.41
N GLY A 109 0.08 -4.24 26.14
CA GLY A 109 0.18 -2.89 26.69
C GLY A 109 -0.98 -1.97 26.30
N ASN A 110 -1.50 -1.23 27.29
CA ASN A 110 -2.73 -0.44 27.14
C ASN A 110 -2.59 0.70 26.10
N GLY A 111 -1.43 1.36 26.04
CA GLY A 111 -1.19 2.46 25.09
C GLY A 111 -1.12 2.02 23.62
N ALA A 112 -0.45 0.89 23.35
CA ALA A 112 -0.36 0.32 22.01
C ALA A 112 -1.73 -0.19 21.54
N LEU A 113 -2.48 -0.86 22.43
CA LEU A 113 -3.83 -1.35 22.14
C LEU A 113 -4.81 -0.21 21.80
N VAL A 114 -4.83 0.85 22.61
CA VAL A 114 -5.69 2.03 22.34
C VAL A 114 -5.33 2.68 21.01
N THR A 115 -4.03 2.80 20.70
CA THR A 115 -3.56 3.33 19.41
C THR A 115 -4.02 2.44 18.26
N ALA A 116 -3.85 1.12 18.37
CA ALA A 116 -4.27 0.17 17.36
C ALA A 116 -5.78 0.23 17.11
N LEU A 117 -6.59 0.27 18.18
CA LEU A 117 -8.05 0.42 18.07
C LEU A 117 -8.44 1.73 17.36
N LEU A 118 -7.77 2.83 17.69
CA LEU A 118 -8.01 4.12 17.05
C LEU A 118 -7.62 4.09 15.57
N GLU A 119 -6.44 3.56 15.23
CA GLU A 119 -6.00 3.42 13.84
C GLU A 119 -6.94 2.52 13.03
N LEU A 120 -7.40 1.41 13.62
CA LEU A 120 -8.37 0.51 13.00
C LEU A 120 -9.72 1.20 12.77
N ALA A 121 -10.22 1.96 13.75
CA ALA A 121 -11.46 2.72 13.61
C ALA A 121 -11.36 3.78 12.49
N LEU A 122 -10.24 4.53 12.45
CA LEU A 122 -9.99 5.52 11.40
C LEU A 122 -9.86 4.86 10.02
N ALA A 123 -9.18 3.72 9.93
CA ALA A 123 -9.01 2.98 8.69
C ALA A 123 -10.33 2.36 8.18
N ALA A 124 -11.17 1.85 9.09
CA ALA A 124 -12.53 1.45 8.77
C ALA A 124 -13.35 2.65 8.24
N GLY A 125 -13.22 3.82 8.88
CA GLY A 125 -13.77 5.08 8.40
C GLY A 125 -13.32 5.44 6.98
N LEU A 126 -12.06 5.21 6.63
CA LEU A 126 -11.54 5.43 5.26
C LEU A 126 -12.21 4.50 4.24
N VAL A 127 -12.36 3.21 4.57
CA VAL A 127 -13.03 2.24 3.69
C VAL A 127 -14.51 2.59 3.53
N LEU A 128 -15.19 2.95 4.63
CA LEU A 128 -16.59 3.35 4.61
C LEU A 128 -16.80 4.65 3.84
N THR A 129 -15.97 5.67 4.02
CA THR A 129 -16.04 6.92 3.24
C THR A 129 -15.79 6.66 1.75
N ALA A 130 -14.87 5.74 1.42
CA ALA A 130 -14.62 5.31 0.05
C ALA A 130 -15.74 4.47 -0.56
N ALA A 131 -16.58 3.82 0.25
CA ALA A 131 -17.71 2.98 -0.17
C ALA A 131 -19.04 3.76 -0.25
N VAL A 132 -19.35 4.55 0.77
CA VAL A 132 -20.56 5.40 0.85
C VAL A 132 -20.42 6.65 -0.01
N GLY A 133 -19.21 7.19 -0.12
CA GLY A 133 -18.93 8.33 -0.97
C GLY A 133 -19.10 8.02 -2.46
N ARG A 134 -19.27 6.74 -2.83
CA ARG A 134 -19.42 6.30 -4.22
C ARG A 134 -20.75 6.76 -4.81
N ARG A 135 -20.73 7.79 -5.65
CA ARG A 135 -21.90 8.17 -6.45
C ARG A 135 -21.78 7.62 -7.88
N PRO A 136 -22.84 7.03 -8.47
CA PRO A 136 -22.86 6.72 -9.90
C PRO A 136 -22.60 8.02 -10.68
N ALA A 137 -21.70 7.96 -11.67
CA ALA A 137 -21.41 9.06 -12.57
C ALA A 137 -22.59 9.23 -13.54
N ASP A 138 -23.69 9.78 -13.06
CA ASP A 138 -24.92 10.01 -13.83
C ASP A 138 -24.81 11.26 -14.74
N ALA A 139 -23.74 12.05 -14.60
CA ALA A 139 -23.49 13.20 -15.45
C ALA A 139 -22.63 12.83 -16.68
N PRO A 140 -23.12 13.01 -17.93
CA PRO A 140 -22.36 12.76 -19.16
C PRO A 140 -21.06 13.57 -19.29
N HIS A 141 -20.90 14.59 -18.45
CA HIS A 141 -19.82 15.58 -18.51
C HIS A 141 -18.75 15.37 -17.44
N GLU A 142 -18.87 14.38 -16.55
CA GLU A 142 -17.86 14.17 -15.50
C GLU A 142 -16.69 13.29 -16.03
N PRO A 143 -15.45 13.84 -16.13
CA PRO A 143 -14.37 13.10 -16.79
C PRO A 143 -13.88 11.93 -15.94
N ARG A 144 -13.91 10.73 -16.55
CA ARG A 144 -13.67 9.42 -15.93
C ARG A 144 -12.19 9.18 -15.57
N PRO A 145 -11.88 8.40 -14.52
CA PRO A 145 -10.52 7.93 -14.25
C PRO A 145 -9.99 7.09 -15.43
N THR A 146 -8.89 7.54 -16.03
CA THR A 146 -8.24 6.87 -17.15
C THR A 146 -7.43 5.66 -16.65
N PRO A 147 -7.59 4.47 -17.25
CA PRO A 147 -6.77 3.31 -16.89
C PRO A 147 -5.29 3.57 -17.23
N PRO A 148 -4.35 2.85 -16.60
CA PRO A 148 -2.94 2.96 -16.96
C PRO A 148 -2.71 2.50 -18.42
N ARG A 149 -1.64 3.04 -19.03
CA ARG A 149 -1.19 2.64 -20.37
C ARG A 149 -0.72 1.18 -20.33
N THR A 150 -0.95 0.44 -21.42
CA THR A 150 -0.71 -1.02 -21.47
C THR A 150 0.73 -1.39 -21.10
N GLY A 151 1.73 -0.80 -21.75
CA GLY A 151 3.15 -1.11 -21.49
C GLY A 151 3.54 -0.91 -20.03
N PRO A 152 3.38 0.32 -19.46
CA PRO A 152 3.69 0.56 -18.06
C PRO A 152 2.89 -0.30 -17.08
N ALA A 153 1.61 -0.58 -17.36
CA ALA A 153 0.79 -1.44 -16.51
C ALA A 153 1.30 -2.88 -16.49
N VAL A 154 1.62 -3.46 -17.64
CA VAL A 154 2.13 -4.83 -17.74
C VAL A 154 3.50 -4.95 -17.05
N ALA A 155 4.42 -4.01 -17.32
CA ALA A 155 5.74 -4.00 -16.69
C ALA A 155 5.63 -3.89 -15.16
N ALA A 156 4.79 -2.98 -14.65
CA ALA A 156 4.54 -2.85 -13.22
C ALA A 156 3.91 -4.13 -12.64
N GLY A 157 2.97 -4.75 -13.36
CA GLY A 157 2.35 -6.00 -12.96
C GLY A 157 3.34 -7.16 -12.83
N ILE A 158 4.26 -7.29 -13.78
CA ILE A 158 5.32 -8.31 -13.75
C ILE A 158 6.29 -8.09 -12.59
N LEU A 159 6.75 -6.85 -12.39
CA LEU A 159 7.65 -6.52 -11.28
C LEU A 159 7.02 -6.81 -9.91
N LEU A 160 5.75 -6.42 -9.72
CA LEU A 160 5.00 -6.71 -8.50
C LEU A 160 4.76 -8.21 -8.32
N ALA A 161 4.46 -8.95 -9.40
CA ALA A 161 4.29 -10.41 -9.32
C ALA A 161 5.59 -11.11 -8.92
N ALA A 162 6.73 -10.68 -9.47
CA ALA A 162 8.04 -11.19 -9.09
C ALA A 162 8.38 -10.87 -7.63
N ALA A 163 8.08 -9.65 -7.15
CA ALA A 163 8.23 -9.28 -5.74
C ALA A 163 7.38 -10.16 -4.82
N THR A 164 6.11 -10.40 -5.16
CA THR A 164 5.25 -11.34 -4.43
C THR A 164 5.86 -12.74 -4.39
N LEU A 165 6.34 -13.24 -5.52
CA LEU A 165 6.94 -14.57 -5.61
C LEU A 165 8.18 -14.68 -4.72
N LEU A 166 9.11 -13.72 -4.79
CA LEU A 166 10.32 -13.71 -3.97
C LEU A 166 9.99 -13.67 -2.47
N LEU A 167 9.05 -12.81 -2.06
CA LEU A 167 8.62 -12.74 -0.66
C LEU A 167 7.97 -14.03 -0.18
N THR A 168 7.07 -14.61 -0.98
CA THR A 168 6.40 -15.88 -0.61
C THR A 168 7.38 -17.04 -0.53
N LEU A 169 8.30 -17.17 -1.49
CA LEU A 169 9.35 -18.18 -1.47
C LEU A 169 10.30 -17.99 -0.28
N GLY A 170 10.70 -16.75 0.03
CA GLY A 170 11.54 -16.45 1.19
C GLY A 170 10.85 -16.74 2.53
N GLU A 171 9.52 -16.58 2.63
CA GLU A 171 8.77 -17.02 3.82
C GLU A 171 8.62 -18.53 3.88
N LEU A 172 8.35 -19.21 2.76
CA LEU A 172 8.28 -20.67 2.71
C LEU A 172 9.61 -21.33 3.07
N TYR A 173 10.72 -20.78 2.57
CA TYR A 173 12.07 -21.22 2.92
C TYR A 173 12.31 -21.09 4.43
N ARG A 174 12.04 -19.91 5.01
CA ARG A 174 12.17 -19.69 6.46
C ARG A 174 11.25 -20.59 7.28
N ALA A 175 10.04 -20.88 6.82
CA ALA A 175 9.13 -21.80 7.50
C ALA A 175 9.64 -23.25 7.50
N GLY A 176 10.46 -23.64 6.52
CA GLY A 176 11.12 -24.95 6.48
C GLY A 176 12.37 -25.04 7.37
N GLU A 177 13.07 -23.92 7.57
CA GLU A 177 14.31 -23.85 8.38
C GLU A 177 14.04 -23.59 9.87
N LEU A 178 12.97 -22.87 10.20
CA LEU A 178 12.65 -22.46 11.57
C LEU A 178 11.77 -23.50 12.29
N PRO A 179 11.95 -23.69 13.62
CA PRO A 179 11.02 -24.47 14.43
C PRO A 179 9.59 -23.97 14.28
N LEU A 180 8.62 -24.88 14.37
CA LEU A 180 7.20 -24.58 14.15
C LEU A 180 6.70 -23.45 15.08
N GLU A 181 7.14 -23.45 16.33
CA GLU A 181 6.77 -22.44 17.32
C GLU A 181 7.26 -21.05 16.90
N VAL A 182 8.50 -20.95 16.41
CA VAL A 182 9.07 -19.70 15.91
C VAL A 182 8.34 -19.25 14.65
N THR A 183 8.01 -20.17 13.75
CA THR A 183 7.24 -19.88 12.54
C THR A 183 5.87 -19.31 12.89
N VAL A 184 5.12 -19.92 13.81
CA VAL A 184 3.82 -19.43 14.27
C VAL A 184 3.95 -18.07 14.95
N ASP A 185 4.93 -17.90 15.85
CA ASP A 185 5.18 -16.65 16.57
C ASP A 185 5.48 -15.48 15.61
N ARG A 186 6.08 -15.74 14.44
CA ARG A 186 6.30 -14.72 13.41
C ARG A 186 5.00 -14.17 12.80
N PHE A 187 3.90 -14.91 12.84
CA PHE A 187 2.58 -14.43 12.37
C PHE A 187 1.72 -13.88 13.51
N THR A 188 1.82 -14.47 14.70
CA THR A 188 0.97 -14.12 15.84
C THR A 188 1.62 -13.11 16.79
N GLY A 189 2.90 -12.76 16.62
CA GLY A 189 3.60 -11.85 17.53
C GLY A 189 3.91 -12.47 18.89
N GLY A 190 4.17 -13.78 18.93
CA GLY A 190 4.48 -14.50 20.17
C GLY A 190 5.84 -14.14 20.78
N ARG A 191 6.18 -14.81 21.89
CA ARG A 191 7.32 -14.44 22.75
C ARG A 191 8.69 -14.57 22.06
N SER A 192 8.77 -15.38 21.01
CA SER A 192 10.02 -15.60 20.26
C SER A 192 10.36 -14.46 19.31
N VAL A 193 9.48 -13.46 19.16
CA VAL A 193 9.66 -12.35 18.21
C VAL A 193 9.84 -11.03 18.95
N VAL A 194 11.00 -10.42 18.77
CA VAL A 194 11.28 -9.08 19.27
C VAL A 194 10.84 -8.06 18.21
N ALA A 195 9.59 -7.59 18.29
CA ALA A 195 9.07 -6.51 17.45
C ALA A 195 8.90 -5.19 18.22
N PRO A 196 8.99 -4.02 17.55
CA PRO A 196 8.50 -2.75 18.09
C PRO A 196 7.02 -2.83 18.47
N ALA A 197 6.57 -2.05 19.46
CA ALA A 197 5.23 -2.19 20.04
C ALA A 197 4.08 -1.93 19.05
N LEU A 198 4.28 -1.10 18.02
CA LEU A 198 3.29 -0.83 16.97
C LEU A 198 3.56 -1.60 15.66
N ALA A 199 4.68 -2.33 15.58
CA ALA A 199 5.03 -3.05 14.38
C ALA A 199 4.23 -4.35 14.27
N PRO A 200 3.69 -4.67 13.08
CA PRO A 200 3.14 -6.00 12.86
C PRO A 200 4.23 -7.07 13.01
N PRO A 201 3.85 -8.30 13.44
CA PRO A 201 4.74 -9.44 13.39
C PRO A 201 5.34 -9.62 11.98
N PRO A 202 6.61 -10.01 11.85
CA PRO A 202 7.32 -9.98 10.57
C PRO A 202 6.71 -10.94 9.54
N GLY A 203 6.24 -12.13 9.94
CA GLY A 203 5.55 -13.05 9.04
C GLY A 203 4.18 -12.50 8.59
N TRP A 204 3.45 -11.85 9.50
CA TRP A 204 2.21 -11.16 9.17
C TRP A 204 2.44 -10.04 8.15
N LEU A 205 3.46 -9.20 8.37
CA LEU A 205 3.84 -8.13 7.46
C LEU A 205 4.14 -8.69 6.06
N SER A 206 4.95 -9.76 5.96
CA SER A 206 5.25 -10.42 4.69
C SER A 206 4.00 -10.96 4.00
N ALA A 207 3.06 -11.56 4.74
CA ALA A 207 1.82 -12.06 4.17
C ALA A 207 0.94 -10.93 3.61
N ILE A 208 0.80 -9.82 4.36
CA ILE A 208 0.05 -8.64 3.89
C ILE A 208 0.75 -7.99 2.69
N ALA A 209 2.07 -7.87 2.71
CA ALA A 209 2.85 -7.35 1.59
C ALA A 209 2.67 -8.23 0.34
N ALA A 210 2.80 -9.55 0.46
CA ALA A 210 2.56 -10.49 -0.63
C ALA A 210 1.13 -10.39 -1.20
N GLY A 211 0.12 -10.31 -0.33
CA GLY A 211 -1.27 -10.11 -0.73
C GLY A 211 -1.49 -8.77 -1.46
N LEU A 212 -0.92 -7.69 -0.94
CA LEU A 212 -1.00 -6.36 -1.55
C LEU A 212 -0.28 -6.32 -2.92
N TYR A 213 0.92 -6.88 -3.01
CA TYR A 213 1.70 -6.91 -4.24
C TYR A 213 1.05 -7.80 -5.29
N GLY A 214 0.53 -8.96 -4.88
CA GLY A 214 -0.21 -9.87 -5.77
C GLY A 214 -1.50 -9.25 -6.30
N THR A 215 -2.30 -8.64 -5.42
CA THR A 215 -3.53 -7.94 -5.85
C THR A 215 -3.24 -6.75 -6.75
N ALA A 216 -2.19 -5.96 -6.44
CA ALA A 216 -1.74 -4.87 -7.29
C ALA A 216 -1.20 -5.37 -8.64
N ALA A 217 -0.47 -6.48 -8.66
CA ALA A 217 0.04 -7.12 -9.88
C ALA A 217 -1.10 -7.54 -10.80
N VAL A 218 -2.06 -8.31 -10.29
CA VAL A 218 -3.26 -8.73 -11.04
C VAL A 218 -4.03 -7.51 -11.53
N SER A 219 -4.24 -6.51 -10.67
CA SER A 219 -4.92 -5.26 -11.02
C SER A 219 -4.22 -4.54 -12.19
N CYS A 220 -2.89 -4.51 -12.21
CA CYS A 220 -2.12 -3.91 -13.29
C CYS A 220 -2.23 -4.71 -14.60
N LEU A 221 -2.14 -6.05 -14.52
CA LEU A 221 -2.25 -6.93 -15.68
C LEU A 221 -3.64 -6.87 -16.34
N VAL A 222 -4.71 -6.83 -15.54
CA VAL A 222 -6.08 -6.64 -16.05
C VAL A 222 -6.43 -5.17 -16.32
N ARG A 223 -5.49 -4.25 -16.06
CA ARG A 223 -5.63 -2.80 -16.24
C ARG A 223 -6.84 -2.20 -15.51
N ALA A 224 -7.07 -2.68 -14.30
CA ALA A 224 -8.14 -2.19 -13.44
C ALA A 224 -7.96 -0.69 -13.14
N ARG A 225 -9.07 0.04 -12.98
CA ARG A 225 -9.03 1.48 -12.67
C ARG A 225 -8.38 1.80 -11.32
N HIS A 226 -8.44 0.86 -10.38
CA HIS A 226 -7.82 0.97 -9.06
C HIS A 226 -6.34 0.53 -9.05
N ALA A 227 -5.81 -0.01 -10.16
CA ALA A 227 -4.45 -0.51 -10.24
C ALA A 227 -3.40 0.55 -9.86
N ARG A 228 -3.66 1.82 -10.18
CA ARG A 228 -2.74 2.91 -9.85
C ARG A 228 -2.63 3.15 -8.34
N ALA A 229 -3.75 3.14 -7.61
CA ALA A 229 -3.75 3.41 -6.18
C ALA A 229 -3.06 2.28 -5.41
N PHE A 230 -3.48 1.03 -5.67
CA PHE A 230 -2.87 -0.15 -5.05
C PHE A 230 -1.42 -0.34 -5.49
N GLY A 231 -1.11 -0.14 -6.77
CA GLY A 231 0.25 -0.27 -7.31
C GLY A 231 1.22 0.77 -6.75
N LEU A 232 0.80 2.03 -6.58
CA LEU A 232 1.65 3.04 -5.94
C LEU A 232 1.89 2.75 -4.46
N LEU A 233 0.85 2.34 -3.73
CA LEU A 233 0.98 1.96 -2.32
C LEU A 233 1.91 0.74 -2.15
N ALA A 234 1.72 -0.28 -2.98
CA ALA A 234 2.59 -1.46 -3.05
C ALA A 234 4.04 -1.05 -3.35
N ALA A 235 4.25 -0.19 -4.35
CA ALA A 235 5.58 0.25 -4.75
C ALA A 235 6.30 1.08 -3.68
N VAL A 236 5.58 1.93 -2.93
CA VAL A 236 6.14 2.65 -1.79
C VAL A 236 6.62 1.67 -0.71
N LEU A 237 5.79 0.70 -0.34
CA LEU A 237 6.15 -0.31 0.66
C LEU A 237 7.33 -1.18 0.20
N LEU A 238 7.33 -1.57 -1.07
CA LEU A 238 8.39 -2.37 -1.69
C LEU A 238 9.73 -1.60 -1.72
N THR A 239 9.68 -0.31 -2.09
CA THR A 239 10.85 0.58 -2.09
C THR A 239 11.41 0.74 -0.68
N ALA A 240 10.54 0.93 0.32
CA ALA A 240 10.96 1.07 1.71
C ALA A 240 11.56 -0.23 2.25
N GLY A 241 10.95 -1.38 1.98
CA GLY A 241 11.48 -2.70 2.34
C GLY A 241 12.88 -2.93 1.78
N GLY A 242 13.05 -2.71 0.47
CA GLY A 242 14.34 -2.81 -0.21
C GLY A 242 15.38 -1.84 0.36
N LEU A 243 15.00 -0.59 0.62
CA LEU A 243 15.90 0.40 1.24
C LEU A 243 16.35 -0.03 2.64
N GLY A 244 15.42 -0.53 3.48
CA GLY A 244 15.73 -1.04 4.81
C GLY A 244 16.66 -2.26 4.76
N GLY A 245 16.44 -3.18 3.82
CA GLY A 245 17.30 -4.34 3.61
C GLY A 245 18.70 -3.95 3.11
N ILE A 246 18.82 -3.00 2.17
CA ILE A 246 20.13 -2.50 1.70
C ILE A 246 20.86 -1.78 2.83
N ALA A 247 20.17 -0.91 3.58
CA ALA A 247 20.78 -0.22 4.73
C ALA A 247 21.34 -1.23 5.74
N ARG A 248 20.59 -2.30 6.03
CA ARG A 248 21.05 -3.41 6.87
C ARG A 248 22.28 -4.12 6.28
N ALA A 249 22.27 -4.40 4.98
CA ALA A 249 23.37 -5.08 4.30
C ALA A 249 24.66 -4.23 4.30
N VAL A 250 24.53 -2.91 4.11
CA VAL A 250 25.64 -1.96 4.27
C VAL A 250 26.14 -1.95 5.71
N ARG A 251 25.22 -1.90 6.69
CA ARG A 251 25.55 -1.80 8.12
C ARG A 251 26.31 -3.01 8.65
N TYR A 252 26.00 -4.20 8.12
CA TYR A 252 26.68 -5.45 8.49
C TYR A 252 27.75 -5.88 7.49
N GLU A 253 28.15 -4.99 6.57
CA GLU A 253 29.20 -5.22 5.56
C GLU A 253 28.98 -6.48 4.70
N THR A 254 27.74 -6.97 4.59
CA THR A 254 27.44 -8.19 3.81
C THR A 254 27.57 -7.95 2.31
N LEU A 255 27.41 -6.70 1.85
CA LEU A 255 27.65 -6.32 0.45
C LEU A 255 29.12 -6.44 0.04
N VAL A 256 30.05 -6.20 0.96
CA VAL A 256 31.49 -6.28 0.70
C VAL A 256 31.94 -7.74 0.52
N HIS A 257 31.29 -8.64 1.26
CA HIS A 257 31.63 -10.07 1.30
C HIS A 257 30.72 -10.92 0.39
N LEU A 258 30.04 -10.32 -0.60
CA LEU A 258 29.03 -11.00 -1.43
C LEU A 258 29.60 -12.24 -2.15
N GLY A 259 30.89 -12.21 -2.51
CA GLY A 259 31.58 -13.33 -3.16
C GLY A 259 31.83 -14.54 -2.24
N ASP A 260 31.79 -14.32 -0.93
CA ASP A 260 32.07 -15.33 0.10
C ASP A 260 30.79 -15.89 0.75
N LEU A 261 29.61 -15.37 0.38
CA LEU A 261 28.34 -15.77 0.96
C LEU A 261 27.85 -17.12 0.41
N THR A 262 27.18 -17.88 1.27
CA THR A 262 26.40 -19.05 0.83
C THR A 262 25.23 -18.60 -0.04
N THR A 263 24.76 -19.48 -0.94
CA THR A 263 23.59 -19.21 -1.81
C THR A 263 22.39 -18.56 -1.10
N PRO A 264 21.93 -19.03 0.10
CA PRO A 264 20.84 -18.37 0.81
C PRO A 264 21.20 -16.95 1.29
N ALA A 265 22.41 -16.73 1.79
CA ALA A 265 22.86 -15.41 2.22
C ALA A 265 22.98 -14.42 1.04
N THR A 266 23.38 -14.92 -0.14
CA THR A 266 23.36 -14.12 -1.38
C THR A 266 21.94 -13.72 -1.77
N ALA A 267 20.96 -14.64 -1.67
CA ALA A 267 19.56 -14.34 -1.93
C ALA A 267 18.99 -13.29 -0.95
N ASP A 268 19.38 -13.35 0.33
CA ASP A 268 18.99 -12.37 1.35
C ASP A 268 19.50 -10.95 1.05
N VAL A 269 20.63 -10.82 0.35
CA VAL A 269 21.19 -9.52 -0.06
C VAL A 269 20.61 -9.05 -1.40
N LEU A 270 20.45 -9.95 -2.38
CA LEU A 270 19.94 -9.60 -3.70
C LEU A 270 18.44 -9.28 -3.69
N THR A 271 17.66 -9.87 -2.79
CA THR A 271 16.22 -9.63 -2.70
C THR A 271 15.91 -8.15 -2.38
N PRO A 272 16.46 -7.53 -1.33
CA PRO A 272 16.30 -6.09 -1.09
C PRO A 272 16.73 -5.18 -2.24
N VAL A 273 17.78 -5.56 -2.97
CA VAL A 273 18.24 -4.82 -4.17
C VAL A 273 17.16 -4.86 -5.26
N PHE A 274 16.63 -6.06 -5.54
CA PHE A 274 15.52 -6.22 -6.46
C PHE A 274 14.29 -5.42 -6.00
N GLU A 275 13.90 -5.53 -4.73
CA GLU A 275 12.74 -4.82 -4.18
C GLU A 275 12.88 -3.29 -4.34
N LEU A 276 14.05 -2.73 -4.03
CA LEU A 276 14.30 -1.29 -4.19
C LEU A 276 14.13 -0.87 -5.66
N LEU A 277 14.81 -1.57 -6.58
CA LEU A 277 14.78 -1.23 -8.01
C LEU A 277 13.39 -1.43 -8.62
N ALA A 278 12.72 -2.54 -8.28
CA ALA A 278 11.36 -2.83 -8.72
C ALA A 278 10.36 -1.82 -8.17
N GLY A 279 10.46 -1.47 -6.88
CA GLY A 279 9.63 -0.44 -6.24
C GLY A 279 9.77 0.91 -6.94
N LEU A 280 10.99 1.39 -7.15
CA LEU A 280 11.26 2.64 -7.87
C LEU A 280 10.74 2.59 -9.31
N ALA A 281 10.96 1.50 -10.02
CA ALA A 281 10.46 1.32 -11.38
C ALA A 281 8.92 1.37 -11.42
N VAL A 282 8.23 0.67 -10.51
CA VAL A 282 6.76 0.69 -10.44
C VAL A 282 6.25 2.10 -10.10
N LEU A 283 6.90 2.83 -9.19
CA LEU A 283 6.58 4.23 -8.90
C LEU A 283 6.65 5.08 -10.17
N VAL A 284 7.73 4.99 -10.94
CA VAL A 284 7.91 5.75 -12.19
C VAL A 284 6.86 5.35 -13.24
N LEU A 285 6.65 4.06 -13.44
CA LEU A 285 5.71 3.52 -14.43
C LEU A 285 4.25 3.94 -14.13
N LEU A 286 3.87 4.01 -12.85
CA LEU A 286 2.51 4.35 -12.42
C LEU A 286 2.32 5.83 -12.04
N ALA A 287 3.40 6.61 -11.91
CA ALA A 287 3.34 8.06 -11.69
C ALA A 287 2.81 8.82 -12.92
N GLY A 288 3.00 8.27 -14.13
CA GLY A 288 2.59 8.89 -15.39
C GLY A 288 1.08 9.16 -15.54
N ARG A 289 0.72 10.08 -16.45
CA ARG A 289 -0.68 10.30 -16.85
C ARG A 289 -1.23 9.03 -17.53
N GLY A 290 -2.46 8.65 -17.17
CA GLY A 290 -3.13 7.46 -17.71
C GLY A 290 -3.31 7.51 -19.23
N ALA A 291 -3.80 6.41 -19.81
CA ALA A 291 -4.10 6.35 -21.23
C ALA A 291 -5.09 7.47 -21.61
N PRO A 292 -4.91 8.13 -22.77
CA PRO A 292 -5.89 9.10 -23.25
C PRO A 292 -7.27 8.43 -23.27
N ALA A 293 -8.29 9.16 -22.79
CA ALA A 293 -9.65 8.66 -22.87
C ALA A 293 -9.95 8.31 -24.33
N ALA A 294 -10.52 7.13 -24.58
CA ALA A 294 -11.05 6.82 -25.90
C ALA A 294 -11.97 7.97 -26.31
N ALA A 295 -11.80 8.48 -27.54
CA ALA A 295 -12.66 9.53 -28.07
C ALA A 295 -14.12 9.14 -27.81
N PRO A 296 -14.99 10.08 -27.40
CA PRO A 296 -16.42 9.81 -27.34
C PRO A 296 -16.81 9.11 -28.64
N GLY A 297 -17.51 7.97 -28.55
CA GLY A 297 -18.08 7.34 -29.74
C GLY A 297 -18.82 8.42 -30.55
N PRO A 298 -18.80 8.34 -31.89
CA PRO A 298 -19.29 9.41 -32.76
C PRO A 298 -20.62 9.92 -32.22
N HIS A 299 -20.65 11.18 -31.81
CA HIS A 299 -21.93 11.81 -31.48
C HIS A 299 -22.81 11.68 -32.73
N PRO A 300 -24.09 11.32 -32.58
CA PRO A 300 -25.02 11.52 -33.67
C PRO A 300 -24.85 12.98 -34.10
N ALA A 301 -24.62 13.21 -35.40
CA ALA A 301 -24.37 14.54 -35.93
C ALA A 301 -25.42 15.50 -35.36
N ALA A 302 -25.02 16.71 -34.95
CA ALA A 302 -25.97 17.71 -34.51
C ALA A 302 -27.01 17.91 -35.63
N GLY A 303 -28.24 17.44 -35.42
CA GLY A 303 -29.31 17.39 -36.44
C GLY A 303 -29.68 15.99 -36.96
N ALA A 304 -29.09 14.91 -36.45
CA ALA A 304 -29.56 13.56 -36.73
C ALA A 304 -30.99 13.41 -36.18
N ARG A 305 -31.97 13.39 -37.08
CA ARG A 305 -33.35 13.08 -36.74
C ARG A 305 -33.38 11.70 -36.05
N PRO A 306 -34.15 11.53 -34.97
CA PRO A 306 -34.40 10.19 -34.44
C PRO A 306 -34.91 9.29 -35.59
N PRO A 307 -34.53 8.00 -35.60
CA PRO A 307 -35.02 7.07 -36.61
C PRO A 307 -36.54 7.15 -36.66
N ALA A 308 -37.09 7.20 -37.88
CA ALA A 308 -38.54 7.28 -38.07
C ALA A 308 -39.20 6.11 -37.31
N PRO A 309 -40.31 6.36 -36.60
CA PRO A 309 -40.99 5.30 -35.86
C PRO A 309 -41.36 4.17 -36.84
N PRO A 310 -41.28 2.90 -36.39
CA PRO A 310 -41.66 1.76 -37.22
C PRO A 310 -43.12 1.90 -37.66
N HIS A 311 -43.38 1.64 -38.94
CA HIS A 311 -44.73 1.66 -39.50
C HIS A 311 -45.21 0.22 -39.71
N PRO A 312 -46.43 -0.16 -39.26
CA PRO A 312 -47.37 0.64 -38.48
C PRO A 312 -46.93 0.88 -37.02
N THR A 313 -47.26 2.05 -36.49
CA THR A 313 -47.02 2.42 -35.10
C THR A 313 -47.87 1.55 -34.15
N PRO A 314 -47.27 0.84 -33.18
CA PRO A 314 -48.04 0.08 -32.20
C PRO A 314 -48.81 1.01 -31.25
N PRO A 315 -50.00 0.59 -30.76
CA PRO A 315 -50.77 1.39 -29.82
C PRO A 315 -50.00 1.58 -28.50
N GLY A 316 -49.75 2.84 -28.11
CA GLY A 316 -49.05 3.22 -26.87
C GLY A 316 -47.66 3.85 -27.05
N TRP A 317 -47.26 4.17 -28.28
CA TRP A 317 -46.07 4.98 -28.58
C TRP A 317 -46.32 6.49 -28.42
#